data_AF-A0A7X3UD95-F1
#
_entry.id   AF-A0A7X3UD95-F1
#
_cell.length_a   1.000
_cell.length_b   1.000
_cell.length_c   1.000
_cell.angle_alpha   90.00
_cell.angle_beta   90.00
_cell.angle_gamma   90.00
#
_symmetry.space_group_name_H-M   'P 1'
#
loop_
_entity.id
_entity.type
_entity.pdbx_description
1 polymer ?
#
loop_
_entity_poly.entity_id
_entity_poly.type
_entity_poly.pdbx_seq_one_letter_code
_entity_poly.pdbx_strand_id
1 'polypeptide(L)'
;MSEDRPLDLRGRDRNEAIEIVQRALVDAGYEAGDRVDVLGGAFVAAAVRRYWAEGLSAAEAHDRLCAEDPELARAIEALAPILLDRAEARDQREAAVAAVELLLAGSAPERDQLRLPMNPDAP
;
A
#
# COMPACT_ATOMS: atom_id res chain seq x y z
N MET A 1 7.90 3.34 -23.26
CA MET A 1 8.96 2.56 -22.58
C MET A 1 9.74 3.56 -21.73
N SER A 2 9.34 3.73 -20.48
CA SER A 2 10.08 4.58 -19.53
C SER A 2 11.26 3.77 -19.01
N GLU A 3 12.48 4.28 -19.20
CA GLU A 3 13.68 3.69 -18.62
C GLU A 3 13.57 3.76 -17.09
N ASP A 4 13.71 2.59 -16.44
CA ASP A 4 13.75 2.46 -14.98
C ASP A 4 15.09 3.00 -14.47
N ARG A 5 15.22 4.33 -14.46
CA ARG A 5 16.44 5.01 -14.03
C ARG A 5 16.34 5.27 -12.52
N PRO A 6 17.31 4.80 -11.71
CA PRO A 6 17.30 5.05 -10.28
C PRO A 6 17.38 6.56 -10.01
N LEU A 7 16.55 7.01 -9.06
CA LEU A 7 16.54 8.39 -8.55
C LEU A 7 17.88 8.71 -7.88
N ASP A 8 18.69 9.56 -8.50
CA ASP A 8 19.95 10.05 -7.91
C ASP A 8 19.71 11.37 -7.16
N LEU A 9 19.70 11.27 -5.83
CA LEU A 9 19.52 12.40 -4.92
C LEU A 9 20.85 12.92 -4.34
N ARG A 10 22.00 12.36 -4.77
CA ARG A 10 23.29 12.70 -4.18
C ARG A 10 23.71 14.11 -4.55
N GLY A 11 24.17 14.88 -3.56
CA GLY A 11 24.64 16.25 -3.74
C GLY A 11 23.53 17.29 -3.96
N ARG A 12 22.26 16.88 -3.90
CA ARG A 12 21.08 17.75 -3.98
C ARG A 12 20.80 18.39 -2.62
N ASP A 13 20.28 19.61 -2.62
CA ASP A 13 19.76 20.21 -1.38
C ASP A 13 18.41 19.60 -0.99
N ARG A 14 17.95 19.90 0.24
CA ARG A 14 16.71 19.33 0.80
C ARG A 14 15.49 19.65 -0.07
N ASN A 15 15.36 20.88 -0.57
CA ASN A 15 14.18 21.29 -1.32
C ASN A 15 14.20 20.64 -2.70
N GLU A 16 15.36 20.60 -3.34
CA GLU A 16 15.53 19.94 -4.63
C GLU A 16 15.23 18.43 -4.53
N ALA A 17 15.70 17.77 -3.47
CA ALA A 17 15.38 16.36 -3.23
C ALA A 17 13.87 16.13 -3.01
N ILE A 18 13.19 17.01 -2.27
CA ILE A 18 11.74 16.94 -2.06
C ILE A 18 11.00 17.07 -3.40
N GLU A 19 11.35 18.05 -4.23
CA GLU A 19 10.71 18.25 -5.53
C GLU A 19 10.90 17.05 -6.46
N ILE A 20 12.11 16.49 -6.49
CA ILE A 20 12.43 15.31 -7.31
C ILE A 20 11.59 14.11 -6.87
N VAL A 21 11.50 13.84 -5.56
CA VAL A 21 10.70 12.73 -5.02
C VAL A 21 9.22 12.94 -5.29
N GLN A 22 8.69 14.15 -5.06
CA GLN A 22 7.29 14.46 -5.34
C GLN A 22 6.95 14.25 -6.81
N ARG A 23 7.82 14.70 -7.71
CA ARG A 23 7.63 14.52 -9.16
C ARG A 23 7.66 13.06 -9.56
N ALA A 24 8.63 12.30 -9.05
CA ALA A 24 8.71 10.87 -9.33
C ALA A 24 7.46 10.10 -8.87
N LEU A 25 6.91 10.44 -7.71
CA LEU A 25 5.66 9.83 -7.23
C LEU A 25 4.46 10.21 -8.10
N VAL A 26 4.38 11.46 -8.57
CA VAL A 26 3.35 11.90 -9.54
C VAL A 26 3.49 11.12 -10.85
N ASP A 27 4.70 11.04 -11.39
CA ASP A 27 4.99 10.39 -12.68
C ASP A 27 4.73 8.87 -12.62
N ALA A 28 4.91 8.26 -11.45
CA ALA A 28 4.57 6.87 -11.17
C ALA A 28 3.07 6.64 -10.92
N GLY A 29 2.24 7.69 -10.97
CA GLY A 29 0.77 7.59 -10.84
C GLY A 29 0.28 7.46 -9.41
N TYR A 30 1.09 7.78 -8.40
CA TYR A 30 0.63 7.77 -7.00
C TYR A 30 -0.29 8.96 -6.74
N GLU A 31 -1.49 8.70 -6.25
CA GLU A 31 -2.39 9.73 -5.74
C GLU A 31 -1.91 10.28 -4.39
N ALA A 32 -2.40 11.45 -4.00
CA ALA A 32 -1.93 12.12 -2.77
C ALA A 32 -2.01 11.23 -1.51
N GLY A 33 -3.05 10.39 -1.41
CA GLY A 33 -3.18 9.42 -0.32
C GLY A 33 -2.09 8.36 -0.35
N ASP A 34 -1.83 7.75 -1.50
CA ASP A 34 -0.86 6.66 -1.63
C ASP A 34 0.59 7.16 -1.41
N ARG A 35 0.84 8.44 -1.69
CA ARG A 35 2.13 9.09 -1.35
C ARG A 35 2.38 9.13 0.15
N VAL A 36 1.35 9.34 0.96
CA VAL A 36 1.46 9.30 2.43
C VAL A 36 1.87 7.90 2.89
N ASP A 37 1.29 6.87 2.30
CA ASP A 37 1.61 5.47 2.65
C ASP A 37 3.05 5.13 2.29
N VAL A 38 3.50 5.50 1.09
CA VAL A 38 4.86 5.24 0.63
C VAL A 38 5.89 6.03 1.43
N LEU A 39 5.72 7.35 1.55
CA LEU A 39 6.68 8.21 2.22
C LEU A 39 6.70 7.97 3.74
N GLY A 40 5.52 7.79 4.34
CA GLY A 40 5.39 7.49 5.76
C GLY A 40 5.97 6.12 6.11
N GLY A 41 5.66 5.09 5.31
CA GLY A 41 6.24 3.76 5.47
C GLY A 41 7.76 3.77 5.33
N ALA A 42 8.28 4.46 4.30
CA ALA A 42 9.72 4.60 4.11
C ALA A 42 10.41 5.37 5.27
N PHE A 43 9.76 6.41 5.79
CA PHE A 43 10.25 7.17 6.94
C PHE A 43 10.34 6.29 8.19
N VAL A 44 9.27 5.56 8.53
CA VAL A 44 9.26 4.64 9.68
C VAL A 44 10.33 3.56 9.50
N ALA A 45 10.37 2.90 8.34
CA ALA A 45 11.33 1.84 8.05
C ALA A 45 12.79 2.34 8.14
N ALA A 46 13.07 3.55 7.65
CA ALA A 46 14.39 4.16 7.76
C ALA A 46 14.76 4.46 9.22
N ALA A 47 13.83 4.99 10.00
CA ALA A 47 14.05 5.33 11.40
C ALA A 47 14.33 4.11 12.29
N VAL A 48 13.67 2.98 12.02
CA VAL A 48 13.84 1.76 12.82
C VAL A 48 14.83 0.75 12.24
N ARG A 49 15.37 0.99 11.04
CA ARG A 49 16.23 0.05 10.29
C ARG A 49 17.37 -0.53 11.14
N ARG A 50 18.01 0.32 11.95
CA ARG A 50 19.14 -0.09 12.80
C ARG A 50 18.72 -1.09 13.87
N TYR A 51 17.56 -0.91 14.48
CA TYR A 51 17.06 -1.77 15.56
C TYR A 51 16.59 -3.12 15.03
N TRP A 52 16.03 -3.17 13.82
CA TRP A 52 15.70 -4.44 13.15
C TRP A 52 16.95 -5.25 12.81
N ALA A 53 18.04 -4.59 12.42
CA ALA A 53 19.33 -5.28 12.19
C ALA A 53 19.91 -5.88 13.48
N GLU A 54 19.56 -5.32 14.64
CA GLU A 54 19.91 -5.83 15.96
C GLU A 54 18.98 -6.96 16.45
N GLY A 55 17.93 -7.28 15.68
CA GLY A 55 16.97 -8.34 16.02
C GLY A 55 15.98 -7.95 17.14
N LEU A 56 15.86 -6.65 17.44
CA LEU A 56 14.93 -6.16 18.45
C LEU A 56 13.47 -6.34 18.01
N SER A 57 12.60 -6.65 18.97
CA SER A 57 11.15 -6.57 18.75
C SER A 57 10.72 -5.13 18.46
N ALA A 58 9.51 -4.95 17.91
CA ALA A 58 8.99 -3.62 17.62
C ALA A 58 8.90 -2.73 18.88
N ALA A 59 8.52 -3.31 20.02
CA ALA A 59 8.45 -2.59 21.29
C ALA A 59 9.84 -2.15 21.77
N GLU A 60 10.83 -3.05 21.76
CA GLU A 60 12.20 -2.75 22.16
C GLU A 60 12.86 -1.71 21.23
N ALA A 61 12.61 -1.81 19.92
CA ALA A 61 13.08 -0.83 18.93
C ALA A 61 12.48 0.56 19.18
N HIS A 62 11.19 0.61 19.54
CA HIS A 62 10.50 1.85 19.86
C HIS A 62 11.01 2.46 21.17
N ASP A 63 11.11 1.68 22.24
CA ASP A 63 11.63 2.15 23.54
C ASP A 63 13.06 2.71 23.39
N ARG A 64 13.87 2.03 22.59
CA ARG A 64 15.23 2.48 22.29
C ARG A 64 15.26 3.74 21.44
N LEU A 65 14.35 3.86 20.47
CA LEU A 65 14.20 5.10 19.70
C LEU A 65 13.76 6.26 20.59
N CYS A 66 12.83 6.06 21.52
CA CYS A 66 12.41 7.07 22.48
C CYS A 66 13.56 7.56 23.36
N ALA A 67 14.48 6.66 23.73
CA ALA A 67 15.65 7.01 24.53
C ALA A 67 16.74 7.76 23.73
N GLU A 68 16.94 7.41 22.46
CA GLU A 68 18.04 7.95 21.65
C GLU A 68 17.64 9.19 20.82
N ASP A 69 16.41 9.23 20.32
CA ASP A 69 15.86 10.31 19.51
C ASP A 69 14.35 10.49 19.78
N PRO A 70 13.98 11.19 20.88
CA PRO A 70 12.59 11.37 21.26
C PRO A 70 11.80 12.25 20.28
N GLU A 71 12.46 13.09 19.50
CA GLU A 71 11.79 13.92 18.48
C GLU A 71 11.35 13.04 17.30
N LEU A 72 12.25 12.18 16.81
CA LEU A 72 11.94 11.20 15.77
C LEU A 72 10.87 10.20 16.24
N ALA A 73 10.96 9.72 17.49
CA ALA A 73 9.94 8.86 18.08
C ALA A 73 8.54 9.50 18.02
N ARG A 74 8.41 10.76 18.46
CA ARG A 74 7.15 11.51 18.41
C ARG A 74 6.65 11.72 16.98
N ALA A 75 7.53 11.96 16.03
CA ALA A 75 7.15 12.09 14.63
C ALA A 75 6.55 10.78 14.08
N ILE A 76 7.14 9.63 14.45
CA ILE A 76 6.61 8.31 14.09
C ILE A 76 5.27 8.04 14.79
N GLU A 77 5.16 8.33 16.08
CA GLU A 77 3.92 8.18 16.85
C GLU A 77 2.78 9.02 16.26
N ALA A 78 3.08 10.23 15.76
CA ALA A 78 2.09 11.08 15.10
C ALA A 78 1.63 10.53 13.74
N LEU A 79 2.50 9.80 13.03
CA LEU A 79 2.20 9.21 11.72
C LEU A 79 1.52 7.84 11.83
N ALA A 80 1.80 7.08 12.89
CA ALA A 80 1.37 5.70 13.03
C ALA A 80 -0.16 5.50 12.93
N PRO A 81 -1.03 6.31 13.57
CA PRO A 81 -2.48 6.16 13.43
C PRO A 81 -2.95 6.35 11.99
N ILE A 82 -2.39 7.35 11.27
CA ILE A 82 -2.77 7.63 9.88
C ILE A 82 -2.40 6.45 8.98
N LEU A 83 -1.19 5.90 9.15
CA LEU A 83 -0.74 4.76 8.35
C LEU A 83 -1.54 3.50 8.66
N LEU A 84 -1.90 3.30 9.93
CA LEU A 84 -2.70 2.15 10.35
C LEU A 84 -4.13 2.23 9.79
N ASP A 85 -4.81 3.36 9.95
CA ASP A 85 -6.16 3.58 9.43
C ASP A 85 -6.21 3.37 7.91
N ARG A 86 -5.18 3.82 7.21
CA ARG A 86 -5.08 3.68 5.74
C ARG A 86 -4.80 2.25 5.31
N ALA A 87 -3.96 1.52 6.04
CA ALA A 87 -3.72 0.09 5.83
C ALA A 87 -5.02 -0.70 6.06
N GLU A 88 -5.72 -0.45 7.15
CA GLU A 88 -7.01 -1.11 7.43
C GLU A 88 -8.05 -0.78 6.35
N ALA A 89 -8.18 0.49 5.95
CA ALA A 89 -9.08 0.88 4.87
C ALA A 89 -8.70 0.25 3.52
N ARG A 90 -7.43 -0.05 3.29
CA ARG A 90 -6.97 -0.80 2.11
C ARG A 90 -7.41 -2.25 2.18
N ASP A 91 -7.15 -2.94 3.29
CA ASP A 91 -7.54 -4.33 3.49
C ASP A 91 -9.06 -4.51 3.36
N GLN A 92 -9.84 -3.57 3.92
CA GLN A 92 -11.30 -3.57 3.79
C GLN A 92 -11.75 -3.39 2.32
N ARG A 93 -11.10 -2.51 1.56
CA ARG A 93 -11.39 -2.34 0.12
C ARG A 93 -11.07 -3.58 -0.68
N GLU A 94 -9.91 -4.19 -0.44
CA GLU A 94 -9.51 -5.44 -1.10
C GLU A 94 -10.50 -6.57 -0.78
N ALA A 95 -10.91 -6.70 0.48
CA ALA A 95 -11.93 -7.68 0.89
C ALA A 95 -13.30 -7.42 0.25
N ALA A 96 -13.73 -6.16 0.15
CA ALA A 96 -14.99 -5.79 -0.47
C ALA A 96 -15.01 -6.11 -1.98
N VAL A 97 -13.91 -5.81 -2.69
CA VAL A 97 -13.77 -6.15 -4.12
C VAL A 97 -13.83 -7.67 -4.31
N ALA A 98 -13.06 -8.43 -3.53
CA ALA A 98 -13.08 -9.89 -3.61
C ALA A 98 -14.49 -10.47 -3.35
N ALA A 99 -15.24 -9.91 -2.40
CA ALA A 99 -16.62 -10.32 -2.15
C ALA A 99 -17.55 -10.05 -3.35
N VAL A 100 -17.41 -8.89 -4.01
CA VAL A 100 -18.17 -8.57 -5.23
C VAL A 100 -17.80 -9.50 -6.38
N GLU A 101 -16.52 -9.78 -6.58
CA GLU A 101 -16.06 -10.71 -7.61
C GLU A 101 -16.62 -12.13 -7.40
N LEU A 102 -16.66 -12.61 -6.15
CA LEU A 102 -17.28 -13.89 -5.81
C LEU A 102 -18.78 -13.91 -6.12
N LEU A 103 -19.51 -12.83 -5.78
CA LEU A 103 -20.93 -12.71 -6.13
C LEU A 103 -21.13 -12.75 -7.64
N LEU A 104 -20.33 -12.02 -8.42
CA LEU A 104 -20.43 -12.00 -9.88
C LEU A 104 -20.05 -13.34 -10.51
N ALA A 105 -19.03 -14.02 -9.99
CA ALA A 105 -18.60 -15.34 -10.46
C ALA A 105 -19.65 -16.43 -10.17
N GLY A 106 -20.35 -16.35 -9.03
CA GLY A 106 -21.49 -17.20 -8.70
C GLY A 106 -22.78 -16.86 -9.45
N SER A 107 -22.82 -15.76 -10.20
CA SER A 107 -24.00 -15.26 -10.92
C SER A 107 -23.96 -15.50 -12.45
N ALA A 108 -22.96 -16.22 -12.97
CA ALA A 108 -22.88 -16.58 -14.39
C ALA A 108 -23.55 -17.96 -14.65
N PRO A 109 -24.35 -18.12 -15.71
CA PRO A 109 -25.77 -18.42 -15.52
C PRO A 109 -26.19 -19.85 -15.88
N GLU A 110 -27.27 -20.28 -15.25
CA GLU A 110 -28.27 -21.28 -15.67
C GLU A 110 -28.93 -20.96 -17.04
N ARG A 111 -28.22 -20.38 -18.01
CA ARG A 111 -28.76 -20.12 -19.36
C ARG A 111 -28.72 -21.31 -20.30
N ASP A 112 -28.11 -22.43 -19.90
CA ASP A 112 -27.97 -23.62 -20.75
C ASP A 112 -29.13 -24.63 -20.59
N GLN A 113 -30.04 -24.45 -19.63
CA GLN A 113 -31.16 -25.37 -19.39
C GLN A 113 -32.47 -25.01 -20.11
N LEU A 114 -32.50 -23.91 -20.89
CA LEU A 114 -33.66 -23.53 -21.70
C LEU A 114 -33.57 -23.99 -23.17
N ARG A 115 -32.70 -24.96 -23.47
CA ARG A 115 -32.94 -25.86 -24.61
C ARG A 115 -33.92 -26.94 -24.17
N LEU A 116 -35.20 -26.60 -24.20
CA LEU A 116 -36.25 -27.60 -24.40
C LEU A 116 -35.78 -28.53 -25.53
N PRO A 117 -35.79 -29.85 -25.36
CA PRO A 117 -35.69 -30.73 -26.52
C PRO A 117 -36.88 -30.39 -27.42
N MET A 118 -36.60 -29.67 -28.49
CA MET A 118 -37.44 -29.66 -29.69
C MET A 118 -37.60 -31.11 -30.05
N ASN A 119 -38.76 -31.67 -29.72
CA ASN A 119 -39.16 -33.03 -30.04
C ASN A 119 -39.10 -33.16 -31.57
N PRO A 120 -38.07 -33.80 -32.15
CA PRO A 120 -38.04 -34.07 -33.56
C PRO A 120 -38.71 -35.42 -33.72
N ASP A 121 -40.01 -35.36 -33.99
CA ASP A 121 -40.86 -36.51 -34.28
C ASP A 121 -41.21 -37.40 -33.09
N ALA A 122 -42.48 -37.34 -32.70
CA ALA A 122 -43.19 -38.59 -32.45
C ALA A 122 -44.70 -38.41 -32.72
N PRO A 123 -45.35 -39.47 -33.23
CA PRO A 123 -46.43 -39.46 -34.22
C PRO A 123 -47.86 -39.33 -33.67
#